data_AF-A0A524NPJ2-F1
#
_entry.id   AF-A0A524NPJ2-F1
#
_cell.length_a   1.000
_cell.length_b   1.000
_cell.length_c   1.000
_cell.angle_alpha   90.00
_cell.angle_beta   90.00
_cell.angle_gamma   90.00
#
_symmetry.space_group_name_H-M   'P 1'
#
loop_
_entity.id
_entity.type
_entity.pdbx_description
1 polymer ?
#
loop_
_entity_poly.entity_id
_entity_poly.type
_entity_poly.pdbx_seq_one_letter_code
_entity_poly.pdbx_strand_id
1 'polypeptide(L)'
;MKKPILKISGVSAWIKKSKQKRKEKEELERNLESSTLKMFTFLITAVAMALGMSFLPIFPQHLPILLAVLVAFVVYKSPRLGMPIGGAVVGFGLMYHLADLKFISFLGDTPVRVAFVVVWLTLFVASPLISNRYKSALAIDFGLLAVTMLFFAPLYFLAIPLLFASAVFFKKYVSFNVIYYVLLSVHLQIMQYYTYVVKPILRPDWWLEAGSSPPLLVPLTSIGKDINLAVNQFRLYDMSKVVYDIAGQTTWVPDWKGRTIGDAVTQYRDSIPGILMFVVIVVGLAVVLMFFTRMMVKEGVIGAGEKFFQCFTATIAAAVFFVLLSALQVPLAFTAEVSPITMVLGIFSTFLLTLPVLFIDTTPKQTMSFSEVKKKAQALKDKLWILEGQLYNVKENTPVIVSSPEGKMLIIRDSVDEMLKKILMRDYDQSEVDQKFRELEKLDKDREGVDAELNRILSEYQLLATCEFSSWVGKIKETGINVKTTLNADFQKELPLEQRIEAIKQVLNSGRTLTREVIDVADPIYG
;
A
#
# COMPACT_ATOMS: atom_id res chain seq x y z
N MET A 1 37.19 -31.48 26.62
CA MET A 1 36.67 -31.27 25.25
C MET A 1 35.76 -30.03 25.23
N LYS A 2 36.19 -28.93 24.61
CA LYS A 2 35.36 -27.73 24.43
C LYS A 2 34.62 -27.85 23.09
N LYS A 3 33.28 -27.88 23.11
CA LYS A 3 32.45 -27.85 21.89
C LYS A 3 32.59 -26.48 21.21
N PRO A 4 32.84 -26.40 19.90
CA PRO A 4 32.87 -25.12 19.20
C PRO A 4 31.44 -24.61 19.00
N ILE A 5 31.15 -23.43 19.54
CA ILE A 5 29.91 -22.70 19.27
C ILE A 5 30.13 -21.95 17.95
N LEU A 6 29.54 -22.45 16.87
CA LEU A 6 29.47 -21.76 15.58
C LEU A 6 28.68 -20.45 15.76
N LYS A 7 29.38 -19.31 15.73
CA LYS A 7 28.78 -17.97 15.71
C LYS A 7 28.04 -17.77 14.38
N ILE A 8 26.72 -17.97 14.39
CA ILE A 8 25.79 -17.58 13.31
C ILE A 8 25.55 -16.05 13.37
N SER A 9 26.62 -15.24 13.34
CA SER A 9 26.48 -13.77 13.43
C SER A 9 26.03 -13.14 12.10
N GLY A 10 26.47 -13.70 10.96
CA GLY A 10 26.19 -13.16 9.62
C GLY A 10 24.71 -13.21 9.21
N VAL A 11 24.00 -14.30 9.54
CA VAL A 11 22.57 -14.45 9.21
C VAL A 11 21.72 -13.47 10.03
N SER A 12 22.07 -13.24 11.30
CA SER A 12 21.35 -12.29 12.15
C SER A 12 21.49 -10.83 11.69
N ALA A 13 22.69 -10.46 11.23
CA ALA A 13 22.98 -9.13 10.70
C ALA A 13 22.31 -8.90 9.34
N TRP A 14 22.30 -9.92 8.48
CA TRP A 14 21.60 -9.88 7.19
C TRP A 14 20.08 -9.78 7.35
N ILE A 15 19.48 -10.55 8.27
CA ILE A 15 18.05 -10.46 8.61
C ILE A 15 17.70 -9.08 9.20
N LYS A 16 18.56 -8.52 10.06
CA LYS A 16 18.35 -7.16 10.59
C LYS A 16 18.41 -6.11 9.48
N LYS A 17 19.41 -6.19 8.59
CA LYS A 17 19.59 -5.25 7.47
C LYS A 17 18.46 -5.37 6.44
N SER A 18 17.96 -6.57 6.16
CA SER A 18 16.82 -6.77 5.26
C SER A 18 15.50 -6.30 5.88
N LYS A 19 15.28 -6.54 7.18
CA LYS A 19 14.12 -5.99 7.92
C LYS A 19 14.14 -4.47 7.96
N GLN A 20 15.31 -3.86 8.15
CA GLN A 20 15.46 -2.42 8.22
C GLN A 20 15.23 -1.76 6.85
N LYS A 21 15.84 -2.28 5.78
CA LYS A 21 15.55 -1.83 4.41
C LYS A 21 14.06 -1.98 4.04
N ARG A 22 13.41 -3.05 4.51
CA ARG A 22 11.99 -3.27 4.28
C ARG A 22 11.13 -2.27 5.05
N LYS A 23 11.48 -1.92 6.29
CA LYS A 23 10.81 -0.87 7.08
C LYS A 23 10.97 0.50 6.43
N GLU A 24 12.19 0.87 6.02
CA GLU A 24 12.47 2.16 5.36
C GLU A 24 11.71 2.27 4.03
N LYS A 25 11.66 1.19 3.24
CA LYS A 25 10.86 1.13 2.01
C LYS A 25 9.36 1.24 2.29
N GLU A 26 8.86 0.59 3.33
CA GLU A 26 7.45 0.66 3.74
C GLU A 26 7.06 2.06 4.27
N GLU A 27 7.95 2.73 4.99
CA GLU A 27 7.74 4.12 5.45
C GLU A 27 7.78 5.13 4.30
N LEU A 28 8.71 4.96 3.35
CA LEU A 28 8.75 5.76 2.13
C LEU A 28 7.45 5.59 1.32
N GLU A 29 7.00 4.35 1.11
CA GLU A 29 5.75 4.06 0.41
C GLU A 29 4.51 4.60 1.15
N ARG A 30 4.50 4.63 2.49
CA ARG A 30 3.42 5.24 3.29
C ARG A 30 3.40 6.77 3.19
N ASN A 31 4.55 7.40 3.08
CA ASN A 31 4.65 8.84 2.87
C ASN A 31 4.22 9.24 1.45
N LEU A 32 4.34 8.32 0.48
CA LEU A 32 3.86 8.46 -0.89
C LEU A 32 2.36 8.18 -1.06
N GLU A 33 1.64 7.68 -0.03
CA GLU A 33 0.20 7.43 -0.09
C GLU A 33 -0.59 8.76 -0.05
N SER A 34 -1.56 8.92 -0.95
CA SER A 34 -2.30 10.17 -1.16
C SER A 34 -3.10 10.60 0.08
N SER A 35 -3.22 11.91 0.30
CA SER A 35 -4.03 12.48 1.38
C SER A 35 -5.49 12.00 1.33
N THR A 36 -6.04 11.83 0.12
CA THR A 36 -7.38 11.30 -0.13
C THR A 36 -7.57 9.89 0.42
N LEU A 37 -6.59 9.00 0.25
CA LEU A 37 -6.65 7.63 0.78
C LEU A 37 -6.66 7.64 2.31
N LYS A 38 -5.91 8.54 2.94
CA LYS A 38 -5.88 8.69 4.40
C LYS A 38 -7.23 9.16 4.94
N MET A 39 -7.83 10.16 4.31
CA MET A 39 -9.17 10.65 4.67
C MET A 39 -10.26 9.59 4.47
N PHE A 40 -10.21 8.87 3.34
CA PHE A 40 -11.13 7.76 3.09
C PHE A 40 -10.99 6.66 4.15
N THR A 41 -9.75 6.32 4.51
CA THR A 41 -9.47 5.35 5.59
C THR A 41 -10.04 5.82 6.91
N PHE A 42 -9.82 7.07 7.29
CA PHE A 42 -10.41 7.64 8.51
C PHE A 42 -11.94 7.47 8.56
N LEU A 43 -12.65 7.85 7.49
CA LEU A 43 -14.11 7.77 7.43
C LEU A 43 -14.60 6.32 7.54
N ILE A 44 -14.03 5.42 6.74
CA ILE A 44 -14.44 4.01 6.72
C ILE A 44 -14.11 3.33 8.04
N THR A 45 -12.93 3.56 8.61
CA THR A 45 -12.57 3.02 9.93
C THR A 45 -13.50 3.55 11.01
N ALA A 46 -13.86 4.84 11.00
CA ALA A 46 -14.79 5.40 11.98
C ALA A 46 -16.16 4.71 11.92
N VAL A 47 -16.71 4.51 10.72
CA VAL A 47 -18.00 3.81 10.53
C VAL A 47 -17.89 2.34 10.93
N ALA A 48 -16.86 1.64 10.44
CA ALA A 48 -16.66 0.22 10.73
C ALA A 48 -16.50 -0.04 12.23
N MET A 49 -15.67 0.75 12.91
CA MET A 49 -15.46 0.63 14.35
C MET A 49 -16.69 1.03 15.15
N ALA A 50 -17.40 2.10 14.75
CA ALA A 50 -18.60 2.53 15.44
C ALA A 50 -19.68 1.45 15.38
N LEU A 51 -19.90 0.84 14.21
CA LEU A 51 -20.82 -0.28 14.05
C LEU A 51 -20.32 -1.51 14.82
N GLY A 52 -19.07 -1.92 14.62
CA GLY A 52 -18.49 -3.09 15.28
C GLY A 52 -18.57 -3.03 16.81
N MET A 53 -18.20 -1.89 17.40
CA MET A 53 -18.27 -1.69 18.85
C MET A 53 -19.70 -1.49 19.36
N SER A 54 -20.63 -1.04 18.52
CA SER A 54 -22.05 -0.92 18.90
C SER A 54 -22.77 -2.27 18.90
N PHE A 55 -22.42 -3.17 17.97
CA PHE A 55 -23.01 -4.53 17.89
C PHE A 55 -22.34 -5.55 18.81
N LEU A 56 -21.13 -5.25 19.30
CA LEU A 56 -20.47 -5.98 20.37
C LEU A 56 -20.22 -5.02 21.55
N PRO A 57 -21.29 -4.52 22.20
CA PRO A 57 -21.17 -3.45 23.18
C PRO A 57 -20.47 -3.96 24.43
N ILE A 58 -19.36 -3.30 24.77
CA ILE A 58 -18.75 -3.34 26.13
C ILE A 58 -19.11 -2.06 26.90
N PHE A 59 -19.37 -0.99 26.15
CA PHE A 59 -19.61 0.35 26.68
C PHE A 59 -21.07 0.75 26.44
N PRO A 60 -21.64 1.59 27.33
CA PRO A 60 -22.95 2.20 27.09
C PRO A 60 -22.93 3.08 25.85
N GLN A 61 -24.06 3.14 25.13
CA GLN A 61 -24.27 4.14 24.08
C GLN A 61 -24.14 5.55 24.71
N HIS A 62 -23.44 6.55 24.17
CA HIS A 62 -22.84 6.73 22.84
C HIS A 62 -21.29 6.57 22.82
N LEU A 63 -20.69 5.99 23.86
CA LEU A 63 -19.24 5.84 23.99
C LEU A 63 -18.59 5.06 22.82
N PRO A 64 -19.20 3.98 22.27
CA PRO A 64 -18.66 3.27 21.11
C PRO A 64 -18.35 4.19 19.92
N ILE A 65 -19.18 5.21 19.67
CA ILE A 65 -19.01 6.16 18.57
C ILE A 65 -17.79 7.06 18.81
N LEU A 66 -17.65 7.59 20.03
CA LEU A 66 -16.50 8.43 20.40
C LEU A 66 -15.19 7.65 20.34
N LEU A 67 -15.18 6.41 20.87
CA LEU A 67 -14.03 5.52 20.81
C LEU A 67 -13.67 5.15 19.37
N ALA A 68 -14.68 4.90 18.52
CA ALA A 68 -14.46 4.63 17.10
C ALA A 68 -13.78 5.81 16.39
N VAL A 69 -14.18 7.05 16.65
CA VAL A 69 -13.54 8.25 16.10
C VAL A 69 -12.10 8.39 16.60
N LEU A 70 -11.84 8.12 17.88
CA LEU A 70 -10.48 8.15 18.43
C LEU A 70 -9.60 7.07 17.80
N VAL A 71 -10.10 5.84 17.67
CA VAL A 71 -9.39 4.75 16.99
C VAL A 71 -9.12 5.14 15.54
N ALA A 72 -10.11 5.65 14.81
CA ALA A 72 -9.95 6.09 13.44
C ALA A 72 -8.91 7.21 13.30
N PHE A 73 -8.84 8.14 14.25
CA PHE A 73 -7.81 9.19 14.28
C PHE A 73 -6.40 8.62 14.52
N VAL A 74 -6.27 7.64 15.42
CA VAL A 74 -4.99 6.95 15.62
C VAL A 74 -4.60 6.16 14.38
N VAL A 75 -5.56 5.50 13.71
CA VAL A 75 -5.33 4.81 12.42
C VAL A 75 -4.90 5.80 11.33
N TYR A 76 -5.53 6.97 11.26
CA TYR A 76 -5.17 8.04 10.33
C TYR A 76 -3.70 8.47 10.52
N LYS A 77 -3.24 8.63 11.76
CA LYS A 77 -1.84 8.94 12.07
C LYS A 77 -0.89 7.76 11.87
N SER A 78 -1.29 6.57 12.33
CA SER A 78 -0.49 5.36 12.31
C SER A 78 -1.39 4.11 12.33
N PRO A 79 -1.65 3.48 11.16
CA PRO A 79 -2.46 2.27 11.07
C PRO A 79 -1.95 1.13 11.95
N ARG A 80 -0.62 1.06 12.11
CA ARG A 80 0.07 0.04 12.90
C ARG A 80 -0.27 0.08 14.39
N LEU A 81 -0.68 1.23 14.91
CA LEU A 81 -1.08 1.39 16.31
C LEU A 81 -2.60 1.41 16.46
N GLY A 82 -3.30 2.13 15.58
CA GLY A 82 -4.75 2.28 15.70
C GLY A 82 -5.51 0.99 15.45
N MET A 83 -5.14 0.21 14.43
CA MET A 83 -5.87 -1.02 14.08
C MET A 83 -5.77 -2.12 15.15
N PRO A 84 -4.60 -2.38 15.78
CA PRO A 84 -4.54 -3.29 16.92
C PRO A 84 -5.39 -2.82 18.10
N ILE A 85 -5.45 -1.51 18.38
CA ILE A 85 -6.28 -0.98 19.48
C ILE A 85 -7.76 -1.23 19.18
N GLY A 86 -8.24 -0.87 17.99
CA GLY A 86 -9.62 -1.13 17.57
C GLY A 86 -9.95 -2.62 17.55
N GLY A 87 -9.05 -3.44 16.99
CA GLY A 87 -9.17 -4.89 16.96
C GLY A 87 -9.22 -5.52 18.35
N ALA A 88 -8.42 -5.02 19.31
CA ALA A 88 -8.46 -5.46 20.69
C ALA A 88 -9.82 -5.17 21.32
N VAL A 89 -10.35 -3.95 21.17
CA VAL A 89 -11.65 -3.56 21.73
C VAL A 89 -12.76 -4.46 21.18
N VAL A 90 -12.82 -4.66 19.86
CA VAL A 90 -13.81 -5.55 19.25
C VAL A 90 -13.61 -7.01 19.69
N GLY A 91 -12.37 -7.48 19.78
CA GLY A 91 -12.05 -8.84 20.23
C GLY A 91 -12.42 -9.10 21.70
N PHE A 92 -12.18 -8.15 22.59
CA PHE A 92 -12.64 -8.21 23.98
C PHE A 92 -14.17 -8.21 24.05
N GLY A 93 -14.84 -7.43 23.20
CA GLY A 93 -16.30 -7.40 23.12
C GLY A 93 -16.86 -8.74 22.71
N LEU A 94 -16.28 -9.36 21.68
CA LEU A 94 -16.64 -10.72 21.29
C LEU A 94 -16.45 -11.71 22.45
N MET A 95 -15.29 -11.69 23.11
CA MET A 95 -15.01 -12.62 24.21
C MET A 95 -15.95 -12.45 25.40
N TYR A 96 -16.28 -11.21 25.74
CA TYR A 96 -17.26 -10.90 26.77
C TYR A 96 -18.62 -11.51 26.45
N HIS A 97 -19.14 -11.27 25.24
CA HIS A 97 -20.44 -11.79 24.83
C HIS A 97 -20.45 -13.32 24.70
N LEU A 98 -19.37 -13.92 24.21
CA LEU A 98 -19.21 -15.38 24.22
C LEU A 98 -19.14 -15.94 25.65
N ALA A 99 -18.56 -15.21 26.61
CA ALA A 99 -18.54 -15.61 28.00
C ALA A 99 -19.95 -15.54 28.64
N ASP A 100 -20.68 -14.45 28.40
CA ASP A 100 -22.05 -14.24 28.91
C ASP A 100 -23.02 -15.31 28.35
N LEU A 101 -22.87 -15.63 27.06
CA LEU A 101 -23.58 -16.72 26.39
C LEU A 101 -23.09 -18.12 26.78
N LYS A 102 -22.16 -18.22 27.73
CA LYS A 102 -21.54 -19.47 28.23
C LYS A 102 -20.83 -20.30 27.16
N PHE A 103 -20.51 -19.72 26.00
CA PHE A 103 -19.83 -20.41 24.92
C PHE A 103 -18.50 -21.01 25.39
N ILE A 104 -17.71 -20.21 26.12
CA ILE A 104 -16.35 -20.58 26.56
C ILE A 104 -16.37 -21.77 27.53
N SER A 105 -17.34 -21.85 28.44
CA SER A 105 -17.39 -22.95 29.42
C SER A 105 -17.82 -24.28 28.83
N PHE A 106 -18.47 -24.27 27.67
CA PHE A 106 -18.77 -25.49 26.92
C PHE A 106 -17.63 -25.92 25.99
N LEU A 107 -16.53 -25.17 25.88
CA LEU A 107 -15.35 -25.55 25.11
C LEU A 107 -14.44 -26.51 25.90
N GLY A 108 -14.74 -27.80 25.90
CA GLY A 108 -13.83 -28.84 26.41
C GLY A 108 -13.27 -28.56 27.82
N ASP A 109 -12.04 -28.98 28.08
CA ASP A 109 -11.36 -28.80 29.38
C ASP A 109 -10.74 -27.40 29.54
N THR A 110 -10.46 -27.00 30.79
CA THR A 110 -9.87 -25.70 31.13
C THR A 110 -8.66 -25.28 30.26
N PRO A 111 -7.67 -26.14 29.93
CA PRO A 111 -6.57 -25.74 29.06
C PRO A 111 -7.02 -25.32 27.66
N VAL A 112 -8.06 -25.98 27.11
CA VAL A 112 -8.62 -25.66 25.80
C VAL A 112 -9.31 -24.30 25.82
N ARG A 113 -10.06 -24.00 26.89
CA ARG A 113 -10.74 -22.71 27.10
C ARG A 113 -9.75 -21.56 27.22
N VAL A 114 -8.71 -21.73 28.01
CA VAL A 114 -7.64 -20.73 28.18
C VAL A 114 -6.91 -20.51 26.85
N ALA A 115 -6.54 -21.59 26.16
CA ALA A 115 -5.92 -21.51 24.85
C ALA A 115 -6.80 -20.76 23.84
N PHE A 116 -8.11 -21.06 23.81
CA PHE A 116 -9.06 -20.37 22.95
C PHE A 116 -9.07 -18.85 23.19
N VAL A 117 -9.24 -18.41 24.43
CA VAL A 117 -9.27 -16.98 24.79
C VAL A 117 -7.96 -16.28 24.41
N VAL A 118 -6.82 -16.87 24.78
CA VAL A 118 -5.50 -16.28 24.52
C VAL A 118 -5.20 -16.20 23.04
N VAL A 119 -5.43 -17.29 22.29
CA VAL A 119 -5.15 -17.35 20.85
C VAL A 119 -6.02 -16.35 20.10
N TRP A 120 -7.32 -16.28 20.38
CA TRP A 120 -8.20 -15.36 19.66
C TRP A 120 -7.90 -13.89 19.95
N LEU A 121 -7.72 -13.52 21.23
CA LEU A 121 -7.32 -12.14 21.57
C LEU A 121 -5.96 -11.80 20.93
N THR A 122 -5.03 -12.75 20.90
CA THR A 122 -3.75 -12.58 20.20
C THR A 122 -3.97 -12.35 18.71
N LEU A 123 -4.86 -13.08 18.04
CA LEU A 123 -5.14 -12.89 16.62
C LEU A 123 -5.74 -11.51 16.32
N PHE A 124 -6.64 -11.00 17.17
CA PHE A 124 -7.22 -9.66 17.04
C PHE A 124 -6.20 -8.51 17.20
N VAL A 125 -5.09 -8.75 17.90
CA VAL A 125 -4.02 -7.76 18.11
C VAL A 125 -2.86 -7.95 17.15
N ALA A 126 -2.39 -9.19 16.97
CA ALA A 126 -1.23 -9.53 16.18
C ALA A 126 -1.48 -9.43 14.67
N SER A 127 -2.68 -9.76 14.20
CA SER A 127 -3.03 -9.67 12.78
C SER A 127 -2.93 -8.22 12.28
N PRO A 128 -3.51 -7.21 12.95
CA PRO A 128 -3.31 -5.81 12.58
C PRO A 128 -1.91 -5.26 12.82
N LEU A 129 -1.11 -5.83 13.72
CA LEU A 129 0.27 -5.36 13.92
C LEU A 129 1.16 -5.57 12.68
N ILE A 130 0.77 -6.49 11.80
CA ILE A 130 1.41 -6.75 10.49
C ILE A 130 0.89 -5.75 9.44
N SER A 131 -0.26 -5.10 9.68
CA SER A 131 -0.90 -4.09 8.83
C SER A 131 -0.18 -2.74 8.97
N ASN A 132 0.86 -2.53 8.15
CA ASN A 132 1.61 -1.28 8.11
C ASN A 132 1.06 -0.25 7.11
N ARG A 133 -0.06 -0.51 6.40
CA ARG A 133 -0.56 0.36 5.32
C ARG A 133 -2.04 0.72 5.51
N TYR A 134 -2.46 1.84 4.94
CA TYR A 134 -3.88 2.24 4.97
C TYR A 134 -4.76 1.24 4.19
N LYS A 135 -4.27 0.69 3.08
CA LYS A 135 -4.98 -0.36 2.32
C LYS A 135 -5.24 -1.64 3.13
N SER A 136 -4.35 -2.01 4.04
CA SER A 136 -4.56 -3.18 4.90
C SER A 136 -5.47 -2.88 6.09
N ALA A 137 -5.48 -1.64 6.60
CA ALA A 137 -6.50 -1.18 7.55
C ALA A 137 -7.91 -1.24 6.93
N LEU A 138 -8.09 -0.70 5.72
CA LEU A 138 -9.34 -0.77 4.98
C LEU A 138 -9.81 -2.21 4.72
N ALA A 139 -8.90 -3.15 4.43
CA ALA A 139 -9.29 -4.55 4.28
C ALA A 139 -9.87 -5.15 5.57
N ILE A 140 -9.30 -4.81 6.73
CA ILE A 140 -9.83 -5.21 8.04
C ILE A 140 -11.20 -4.56 8.28
N ASP A 141 -11.35 -3.27 7.99
CA ASP A 141 -12.60 -2.54 8.15
C ASP A 141 -13.73 -3.12 7.30
N PHE A 142 -13.44 -3.53 6.06
CA PHE A 142 -14.41 -4.21 5.20
C PHE A 142 -14.85 -5.57 5.76
N GLY A 143 -13.95 -6.28 6.44
CA GLY A 143 -14.31 -7.53 7.13
C GLY A 143 -15.18 -7.29 8.36
N LEU A 144 -14.86 -6.26 9.14
CA LEU A 144 -15.70 -5.83 10.25
C LEU A 144 -17.09 -5.40 9.76
N LEU A 145 -17.16 -4.59 8.71
CA LEU A 145 -18.41 -4.17 8.08
C LEU A 145 -19.22 -5.38 7.57
N ALA A 146 -18.57 -6.33 6.89
CA ALA A 146 -19.23 -7.54 6.41
C ALA A 146 -19.91 -8.33 7.55
N VAL A 147 -19.27 -8.41 8.72
CA VAL A 147 -19.86 -9.05 9.90
C VAL A 147 -21.00 -8.20 10.46
N THR A 148 -20.84 -6.88 10.56
CA THR A 148 -21.91 -6.01 11.06
C THR A 148 -23.16 -6.09 10.20
N MET A 149 -23.03 -6.26 8.87
CA MET A 149 -24.17 -6.47 7.98
C MET A 149 -24.96 -7.73 8.33
N LEU A 150 -24.31 -8.79 8.86
CA LEU A 150 -25.02 -10.00 9.29
C LEU A 150 -26.04 -9.73 10.39
N PHE A 151 -25.81 -8.75 11.27
CA PHE A 151 -26.75 -8.39 12.33
C PHE A 151 -28.02 -7.69 11.82
N PHE A 152 -28.08 -7.32 10.54
CA PHE A 152 -29.23 -6.70 9.91
C PHE A 152 -29.89 -7.67 8.93
N ALA A 153 -31.03 -8.26 9.30
CA ALA A 153 -31.81 -9.14 8.41
C ALA A 153 -32.11 -8.56 7.01
N PRO A 154 -32.34 -7.24 6.80
CA PRO A 154 -32.52 -6.72 5.45
C PRO A 154 -31.20 -6.51 4.69
N LEU A 155 -30.04 -6.59 5.34
CA LEU A 155 -28.74 -6.23 4.74
C LEU A 155 -27.69 -7.35 4.81
N TYR A 156 -27.94 -8.49 5.47
CA TYR A 156 -26.93 -9.56 5.65
C TYR A 156 -26.35 -10.07 4.34
N PHE A 157 -27.13 -10.03 3.25
CA PHE A 157 -26.66 -10.42 1.91
C PHE A 157 -25.49 -9.55 1.42
N LEU A 158 -25.27 -8.35 1.98
CA LEU A 158 -24.14 -7.46 1.67
C LEU A 158 -22.80 -7.93 2.25
N ALA A 159 -22.80 -8.88 3.18
CA ALA A 159 -21.57 -9.41 3.76
C ALA A 159 -20.62 -9.92 2.67
N ILE A 160 -21.13 -10.73 1.74
CA ILE A 160 -20.35 -11.34 0.65
C ILE A 160 -19.90 -10.31 -0.40
N PRO A 161 -20.76 -9.41 -0.91
CA PRO A 161 -20.37 -8.27 -1.74
C PRO A 161 -19.24 -7.43 -1.15
N LEU A 162 -19.24 -7.16 0.16
CA LEU A 162 -18.16 -6.43 0.83
C LEU A 162 -16.83 -7.20 0.82
N LEU A 163 -16.87 -8.53 1.01
CA LEU A 163 -15.68 -9.38 0.87
C LEU A 163 -15.10 -9.31 -0.55
N PHE A 164 -15.95 -9.42 -1.57
CA PHE A 164 -15.54 -9.33 -2.97
C PHE A 164 -15.05 -7.93 -3.34
N ALA A 165 -15.71 -6.87 -2.88
CA ALA A 165 -15.27 -5.50 -3.11
C ALA A 165 -13.86 -5.26 -2.56
N SER A 166 -13.62 -5.68 -1.32
CA SER A 166 -12.28 -5.66 -0.73
C SER A 166 -11.28 -6.50 -1.52
N ALA A 167 -11.70 -7.62 -2.11
CA ALA A 167 -10.82 -8.45 -2.94
C ALA A 167 -10.34 -7.71 -4.18
N VAL A 168 -11.22 -6.91 -4.79
CA VAL A 168 -10.88 -6.08 -5.95
C VAL A 168 -10.01 -4.88 -5.56
N PHE A 169 -10.39 -4.12 -4.54
CA PHE A 169 -9.66 -2.91 -4.14
C PHE A 169 -8.30 -3.23 -3.48
N PHE A 170 -8.20 -4.33 -2.75
CA PHE A 170 -7.07 -4.63 -1.87
C PHE A 170 -6.48 -6.04 -2.09
N LYS A 171 -6.25 -6.44 -3.35
CA LYS A 171 -5.77 -7.78 -3.78
C LYS A 171 -4.68 -8.44 -2.90
N LYS A 172 -3.73 -7.68 -2.34
CA LYS A 172 -2.65 -8.21 -1.48
C LYS A 172 -3.08 -8.45 -0.02
N TYR A 173 -4.14 -7.77 0.42
CA TYR A 173 -4.58 -7.70 1.82
C TYR A 173 -5.94 -8.36 2.06
N VAL A 174 -6.51 -9.01 1.05
CA VAL A 174 -7.81 -9.71 1.11
C VAL A 174 -7.86 -10.74 2.24
N SER A 175 -6.72 -11.38 2.54
CA SER A 175 -6.62 -12.33 3.64
C SER A 175 -7.02 -11.71 4.98
N PHE A 176 -6.69 -10.45 5.24
CA PHE A 176 -7.08 -9.77 6.49
C PHE A 176 -8.59 -9.62 6.61
N ASN A 177 -9.26 -9.29 5.51
CA ASN A 177 -10.72 -9.21 5.49
C ASN A 177 -11.34 -10.56 5.86
N VAL A 178 -10.95 -11.63 5.15
CA VAL A 178 -11.48 -12.99 5.39
C VAL A 178 -11.18 -13.45 6.81
N ILE A 179 -9.97 -13.20 7.33
CA ILE A 179 -9.60 -13.54 8.71
C ILE A 179 -10.52 -12.84 9.71
N TYR A 180 -10.75 -11.53 9.56
CA TYR A 180 -11.61 -10.78 10.48
C TYR A 180 -13.07 -11.21 10.39
N TYR A 181 -13.55 -11.46 9.17
CA TYR A 181 -14.89 -12.01 8.97
C TYR A 181 -15.05 -13.33 9.73
N VAL A 182 -14.15 -14.29 9.51
CA VAL A 182 -14.19 -15.62 10.15
C VAL A 182 -14.03 -15.54 11.67
N LEU A 183 -13.09 -14.74 12.16
CA LEU A 183 -12.83 -14.60 13.60
C LEU A 183 -14.09 -14.16 14.37
N LEU A 184 -14.87 -13.25 13.79
CA LEU A 184 -16.08 -12.72 14.41
C LEU A 184 -17.32 -13.56 14.09
N SER A 185 -17.58 -13.87 12.82
CA SER A 185 -18.85 -14.46 12.39
C SER A 185 -19.03 -15.91 12.84
N VAL A 186 -17.99 -16.75 12.78
CA VAL A 186 -18.12 -18.20 13.00
C VAL A 186 -18.61 -18.51 14.41
N HIS A 187 -18.05 -17.87 15.43
CA HIS A 187 -18.43 -18.12 16.83
C HIS A 187 -19.87 -17.69 17.10
N LEU A 188 -20.27 -16.54 16.53
CA LEU A 188 -21.63 -16.04 16.65
C LEU A 188 -22.64 -16.90 15.88
N GLN A 189 -22.28 -17.41 14.72
CA GLN A 189 -23.10 -18.34 13.94
C GLN A 189 -23.29 -19.66 14.67
N ILE A 190 -22.21 -20.25 15.23
CA ILE A 190 -22.29 -21.47 16.06
C ILE A 190 -23.20 -21.23 17.26
N MET A 191 -23.05 -20.09 17.94
CA MET A 191 -23.86 -19.79 19.12
C MET A 191 -25.34 -19.58 18.76
N GLN A 192 -25.63 -18.87 17.67
CA GLN A 192 -27.01 -18.73 17.19
C GLN A 192 -27.61 -20.08 16.82
N TYR A 193 -26.86 -20.89 16.07
CA TYR A 193 -27.27 -22.23 15.68
C TYR A 193 -27.55 -23.12 16.90
N TYR A 194 -26.67 -23.09 17.90
CA TYR A 194 -26.89 -23.82 19.15
C TYR A 194 -28.18 -23.35 19.86
N THR A 195 -28.34 -22.04 20.09
CA THR A 195 -29.46 -21.49 20.86
C THR A 195 -30.81 -21.72 20.20
N TYR A 196 -30.88 -21.53 18.89
CA TYR A 196 -32.16 -21.45 18.16
C TYR A 196 -32.50 -22.71 17.35
N VAL A 197 -31.53 -23.59 17.09
CA VAL A 197 -31.75 -24.84 16.32
C VAL A 197 -31.43 -26.07 17.17
N VAL A 198 -30.23 -26.19 17.71
CA VAL A 198 -29.80 -27.44 18.39
C VAL A 198 -30.46 -27.65 19.74
N LYS A 199 -30.51 -26.60 20.57
CA LYS A 199 -31.03 -26.65 21.95
C LYS A 199 -32.54 -26.92 22.03
N PRO A 200 -33.40 -26.36 21.14
CA PRO A 200 -34.84 -26.66 21.16
C PRO A 200 -35.21 -28.08 20.74
N ILE A 201 -34.41 -28.75 19.91
CA ILE A 201 -34.73 -30.09 19.40
C ILE A 201 -34.43 -31.14 20.48
N LEU A 202 -35.47 -31.74 21.07
CA LEU A 202 -35.32 -32.69 22.17
C LEU A 202 -35.04 -34.15 21.74
N ARG A 203 -35.17 -34.48 20.45
CA ARG A 203 -35.07 -35.87 19.96
C ARG A 203 -33.63 -36.33 19.74
N PRO A 204 -33.27 -37.59 20.05
CA PRO A 204 -31.90 -38.06 19.98
C PRO A 204 -31.29 -38.02 18.57
N ASP A 205 -32.09 -38.09 17.52
CA ASP A 205 -31.73 -38.09 16.08
C ASP A 205 -31.83 -36.72 15.39
N TRP A 206 -31.71 -35.65 16.17
CA TRP A 206 -31.86 -34.26 15.72
C TRP A 206 -31.04 -33.84 14.49
N TRP A 207 -29.89 -34.47 14.25
CA TRP A 207 -29.03 -34.20 13.10
C TRP A 207 -29.64 -34.68 11.76
N LEU A 208 -30.72 -35.47 11.80
CA LEU A 208 -31.48 -35.91 10.62
C LEU A 208 -32.61 -34.93 10.25
N GLU A 209 -32.91 -33.94 11.10
CA GLU A 209 -33.99 -33.00 10.84
C GLU A 209 -33.62 -32.04 9.70
N ALA A 210 -34.54 -31.82 8.76
CA ALA A 210 -34.31 -30.90 7.66
C ALA A 210 -34.11 -29.46 8.20
N GLY A 211 -32.99 -28.84 7.85
CA GLY A 211 -32.60 -27.52 8.38
C GLY A 211 -31.77 -27.58 9.65
N SER A 212 -31.46 -28.78 10.17
CA SER A 212 -30.48 -28.95 11.25
C SER A 212 -29.04 -28.75 10.77
N SER A 213 -28.75 -28.60 9.47
CA SER A 213 -27.37 -28.44 9.02
C SER A 213 -26.77 -27.09 9.46
N PRO A 214 -25.44 -27.03 9.71
CA PRO A 214 -24.76 -25.82 10.17
C PRO A 214 -24.91 -24.63 9.21
N PRO A 215 -25.16 -23.42 9.72
CA PRO A 215 -25.30 -22.25 8.88
C PRO A 215 -23.95 -21.76 8.33
N LEU A 216 -23.93 -21.48 7.03
CA LEU A 216 -22.81 -20.90 6.29
C LEU A 216 -23.05 -19.42 5.96
N LEU A 217 -24.30 -19.03 5.69
CA LEU A 217 -24.72 -17.64 5.52
C LEU A 217 -26.16 -17.45 6.00
N VAL A 218 -26.32 -16.91 7.21
CA VAL A 218 -27.61 -16.58 7.81
C VAL A 218 -27.49 -15.25 8.55
N PRO A 219 -28.60 -14.48 8.68
CA PRO A 219 -28.60 -13.28 9.50
C PRO A 219 -28.35 -13.62 10.98
N LEU A 220 -27.54 -12.80 11.66
CA LEU A 220 -27.24 -12.86 13.09
C LEU A 220 -28.23 -12.05 13.93
N THR A 221 -29.42 -11.77 13.41
CA THR A 221 -30.42 -10.94 14.11
C THR A 221 -30.93 -11.56 15.39
N SER A 222 -31.05 -12.89 15.44
CA SER A 222 -31.58 -13.58 16.63
C SER A 222 -30.59 -13.46 17.79
N ILE A 223 -29.33 -13.86 17.57
CA ILE A 223 -28.29 -13.71 18.61
C ILE A 223 -27.95 -12.24 18.87
N GLY A 224 -28.12 -11.37 17.88
CA GLY A 224 -27.93 -9.92 18.02
C GLY A 224 -28.87 -9.28 19.03
N LYS A 225 -30.09 -9.81 19.24
CA LYS A 225 -31.00 -9.36 20.29
C LYS A 225 -30.50 -9.73 21.68
N ASP A 226 -29.89 -10.91 21.81
CA ASP A 226 -29.33 -11.40 23.07
C ASP A 226 -28.06 -10.62 23.47
N ILE A 227 -27.28 -10.20 22.47
CA ILE A 227 -26.01 -9.46 22.64
C ILE A 227 -26.24 -7.95 22.90
N ASN A 228 -27.26 -7.35 22.28
CA ASN A 228 -27.52 -5.90 22.38
C ASN A 228 -28.27 -5.46 23.65
N LEU A 229 -28.14 -6.21 24.75
CA LEU A 229 -28.66 -5.74 26.03
C LEU A 229 -27.87 -4.50 26.46
N ALA A 230 -28.54 -3.35 26.46
CA ALA A 230 -27.90 -2.06 26.68
C ALA A 230 -27.23 -2.02 28.06
N VAL A 231 -25.90 -1.89 28.06
CA VAL A 231 -25.16 -1.46 29.24
C VAL A 231 -25.59 -0.01 29.50
N ASN A 232 -26.23 0.27 30.63
CA ASN A 232 -26.80 1.59 30.90
C ASN A 232 -25.78 2.59 31.48
N GLN A 233 -24.73 2.10 32.14
CA GLN A 233 -23.70 2.94 32.78
C GLN A 233 -22.33 2.29 32.65
N PHE A 234 -21.29 3.11 32.59
CA PHE A 234 -19.90 2.64 32.58
C PHE A 234 -19.27 2.88 33.96
N ARG A 235 -19.13 1.82 34.77
CA ARG A 235 -18.37 1.85 36.03
C ARG A 235 -17.11 1.00 35.90
N LEU A 236 -16.07 1.37 36.66
CA LEU A 236 -14.84 0.56 36.72
C LEU A 236 -15.13 -0.88 37.17
N TYR A 237 -16.11 -1.04 38.05
CA TYR A 237 -16.64 -2.34 38.47
C TYR A 237 -17.18 -3.16 37.29
N ASP A 238 -17.96 -2.53 36.39
CA ASP A 238 -18.52 -3.21 35.20
C ASP A 238 -17.39 -3.67 34.25
N MET A 239 -16.33 -2.87 34.10
CA MET A 239 -15.16 -3.27 33.30
C MET A 239 -14.37 -4.41 33.96
N SER A 240 -14.28 -4.43 35.29
CA SER A 240 -13.68 -5.57 36.00
C SER A 240 -14.53 -6.83 35.83
N LYS A 241 -15.86 -6.69 35.81
CA LYS A 241 -16.81 -7.78 35.59
C LYS A 241 -16.60 -8.43 34.22
N VAL A 242 -16.36 -7.63 33.16
CA VAL A 242 -16.02 -8.17 31.83
C VAL A 242 -14.83 -9.14 31.90
N VAL A 243 -13.76 -8.76 32.60
CA VAL A 243 -12.56 -9.60 32.74
C VAL A 243 -12.85 -10.83 33.62
N TYR A 244 -13.57 -10.65 34.73
CA TYR A 244 -13.93 -11.74 35.62
C TYR A 244 -14.92 -12.73 35.01
N ASP A 245 -15.84 -12.29 34.16
CA ASP A 245 -16.80 -13.16 33.47
C ASP A 245 -16.05 -14.01 32.43
N ILE A 246 -15.15 -13.42 31.64
CA ILE A 246 -14.29 -14.17 30.70
C ILE A 246 -13.42 -15.17 31.46
N ALA A 247 -12.73 -14.74 32.51
CA ALA A 247 -11.86 -15.60 33.30
C ALA A 247 -12.66 -16.71 34.02
N GLY A 248 -13.82 -16.38 34.58
CA GLY A 248 -14.68 -17.31 35.31
C GLY A 248 -15.17 -18.45 34.43
N GLN A 249 -15.50 -18.19 33.16
CA GLN A 249 -15.91 -19.24 32.21
C GLN A 249 -14.78 -20.23 31.88
N THR A 250 -13.51 -19.87 32.08
CA THR A 250 -12.39 -20.81 31.85
C THR A 250 -12.32 -21.90 32.93
N THR A 251 -12.78 -21.60 34.14
CA THR A 251 -12.76 -22.52 35.29
C THR A 251 -14.13 -23.09 35.65
N TRP A 252 -15.21 -22.45 35.22
CA TRP A 252 -16.57 -22.88 35.53
C TRP A 252 -16.95 -24.15 34.76
N VAL A 253 -17.32 -25.21 35.48
CA VAL A 253 -17.82 -26.45 34.88
C VAL A 253 -19.35 -26.43 34.90
N PRO A 254 -20.02 -26.38 33.74
CA PRO A 254 -21.48 -26.39 33.69
C PRO A 254 -22.02 -27.77 34.11
N ASP A 255 -22.85 -27.81 35.16
CA ASP A 255 -23.70 -28.98 35.45
C ASP A 255 -24.90 -28.95 34.51
N TRP A 256 -24.73 -29.48 33.30
CA TRP A 256 -25.72 -29.43 32.23
C TRP A 256 -26.14 -30.83 31.81
N LYS A 257 -27.45 -31.10 31.87
CA LYS A 257 -28.04 -32.42 31.55
C LYS A 257 -28.70 -32.50 30.17
N GLY A 258 -28.61 -31.43 29.37
CA GLY A 258 -29.14 -31.37 28.01
C GLY A 258 -28.03 -31.29 26.96
N ARG A 259 -28.38 -30.89 25.72
CA ARG A 259 -27.38 -30.65 24.68
C ARG A 259 -26.47 -29.48 25.00
N THR A 260 -25.22 -29.63 24.60
CA THR A 260 -24.16 -28.64 24.80
C THR A 260 -23.75 -28.02 23.47
N ILE A 261 -22.98 -26.94 23.54
CA ILE A 261 -22.37 -26.33 22.35
C ILE A 261 -21.41 -27.32 21.67
N GLY A 262 -20.86 -28.28 22.41
CA GLY A 262 -20.06 -29.38 21.84
C GLY A 262 -20.82 -30.18 20.77
N ASP A 263 -22.13 -30.36 20.92
CA ASP A 263 -22.97 -31.05 19.93
C ASP A 263 -23.07 -30.23 18.64
N ALA A 264 -23.28 -28.91 18.77
CA ALA A 264 -23.30 -27.98 17.64
C ALA A 264 -21.94 -27.90 16.93
N VAL A 265 -20.83 -27.84 17.69
CA VAL A 265 -19.46 -27.84 17.14
C VAL A 265 -19.14 -29.15 16.44
N THR A 266 -19.62 -30.28 16.95
CA THR A 266 -19.44 -31.59 16.33
C THR A 266 -20.16 -31.65 14.99
N GLN A 267 -21.39 -31.14 14.90
CA GLN A 267 -22.08 -31.09 13.61
C GLN A 267 -21.42 -30.11 12.62
N TYR A 268 -20.92 -28.97 13.10
CA TYR A 268 -20.07 -28.09 12.28
C TYR A 268 -18.85 -28.83 11.74
N ARG A 269 -18.20 -29.65 12.58
CA ARG A 269 -17.06 -30.48 12.19
C ARG A 269 -17.44 -31.52 11.14
N ASP A 270 -18.60 -32.14 11.26
CA ASP A 270 -19.09 -33.13 10.30
C ASP A 270 -19.45 -32.49 8.95
N SER A 271 -19.86 -31.22 8.94
CA SER A 271 -20.07 -30.44 7.71
C SER A 271 -18.80 -29.82 7.14
N ILE A 272 -17.64 -29.84 7.83
CA ILE A 272 -16.37 -29.28 7.32
C ILE A 272 -16.02 -29.81 5.93
N PRO A 273 -16.10 -31.12 5.61
CA PRO A 273 -15.80 -31.62 4.27
C PRO A 273 -16.70 -30.98 3.20
N GLY A 274 -18.00 -30.82 3.48
CA GLY A 274 -18.95 -30.16 2.58
C GLY A 274 -18.65 -28.67 2.40
N ILE A 275 -18.37 -27.95 3.49
CA ILE A 275 -17.97 -26.54 3.47
C ILE A 275 -16.64 -26.35 2.72
N LEU A 276 -15.65 -27.22 2.94
CA LEU A 276 -14.37 -27.20 2.22
C LEU A 276 -14.59 -27.48 0.73
N MET A 277 -15.42 -28.46 0.37
CA MET A 277 -15.74 -28.74 -1.02
C MET A 277 -16.43 -27.54 -1.68
N PHE A 278 -17.37 -26.89 -0.99
CA PHE A 278 -18.00 -25.65 -1.44
C PHE A 278 -16.95 -24.56 -1.71
N VAL A 279 -16.05 -24.30 -0.75
CA VAL A 279 -14.98 -23.32 -0.91
C VAL A 279 -14.05 -23.68 -2.08
N VAL A 280 -13.68 -24.96 -2.23
CA VAL A 280 -12.84 -25.43 -3.35
C VAL A 280 -13.54 -25.21 -4.69
N ILE A 281 -14.84 -25.48 -4.79
CA ILE A 281 -15.62 -25.26 -6.02
C ILE A 281 -15.66 -23.76 -6.34
N VAL A 282 -16.00 -22.92 -5.36
CA VAL A 282 -16.07 -21.45 -5.53
C VAL A 282 -14.71 -20.88 -5.93
N VAL A 283 -13.63 -21.25 -5.22
CA VAL A 283 -12.27 -20.80 -5.51
C VAL A 283 -11.80 -21.32 -6.85
N GLY A 284 -12.06 -22.60 -7.17
CA GLY A 284 -11.72 -23.21 -8.44
C GLY A 284 -12.37 -22.48 -9.61
N LEU A 285 -13.67 -22.19 -9.52
CA LEU A 285 -14.39 -21.41 -10.54
C LEU A 285 -13.89 -19.97 -10.63
N ALA A 286 -13.57 -19.33 -9.50
CA ALA A 286 -12.97 -17.99 -9.50
C ALA A 286 -11.58 -17.97 -10.16
N VAL A 287 -10.77 -19.02 -9.96
CA VAL A 287 -9.45 -19.18 -10.60
C VAL A 287 -9.62 -19.44 -12.09
N VAL A 288 -10.55 -20.30 -12.49
CA VAL A 288 -10.88 -20.55 -13.90
C VAL A 288 -11.32 -19.26 -14.58
N LEU A 289 -12.22 -18.49 -13.94
CA LEU A 289 -12.63 -17.17 -14.42
C LEU A 289 -11.41 -16.26 -14.59
N MET A 290 -10.55 -16.12 -13.57
CA MET A 290 -9.32 -15.30 -13.66
C MET A 290 -8.34 -15.79 -14.73
N PHE A 291 -8.29 -17.08 -15.02
CA PHE A 291 -7.43 -17.64 -16.07
C PHE A 291 -7.95 -17.23 -17.46
N PHE A 292 -9.23 -17.50 -17.75
CA PHE A 292 -9.86 -17.10 -19.01
C PHE A 292 -9.86 -15.58 -19.20
N THR A 293 -10.05 -14.84 -18.11
CA THR A 293 -9.88 -13.38 -18.05
C THR A 293 -8.52 -12.95 -18.59
N ARG A 294 -7.45 -13.50 -18.03
CA ARG A 294 -6.08 -13.11 -18.39
C ARG A 294 -5.74 -13.52 -19.81
N MET A 295 -6.28 -14.66 -20.27
CA MET A 295 -6.12 -15.13 -21.63
C MET A 295 -6.78 -14.16 -22.63
N MET A 296 -8.04 -13.79 -22.43
CA MET A 296 -8.75 -12.84 -23.32
C MET A 296 -8.12 -11.43 -23.33
N VAL A 297 -7.57 -10.98 -22.21
CA VAL A 297 -6.83 -9.70 -22.14
C VAL A 297 -5.50 -9.78 -22.88
N LYS A 298 -4.77 -10.90 -22.76
CA LYS A 298 -3.48 -11.10 -23.46
C LYS A 298 -3.64 -11.26 -24.98
N GLU A 299 -4.72 -11.88 -25.43
CA GLU A 299 -5.00 -12.11 -26.85
C GLU A 299 -5.57 -10.88 -27.58
N GLY A 300 -5.67 -9.73 -26.90
CA GLY A 300 -6.03 -8.46 -27.53
C GLY A 300 -7.50 -8.33 -27.95
N VAL A 301 -8.35 -9.30 -27.62
CA VAL A 301 -9.80 -9.30 -27.95
C VAL A 301 -10.54 -8.18 -27.21
N ILE A 302 -10.03 -7.75 -26.05
CA ILE A 302 -10.60 -6.66 -25.24
C ILE A 302 -9.48 -5.67 -24.89
N GLY A 303 -9.35 -4.60 -25.68
CA GLY A 303 -8.34 -3.57 -25.46
C GLY A 303 -8.47 -2.87 -24.10
N ALA A 304 -7.34 -2.60 -23.44
CA ALA A 304 -7.13 -1.69 -22.28
C ALA A 304 -8.17 -1.70 -21.12
N GLY A 305 -9.08 -2.67 -21.05
CA GLY A 305 -10.22 -2.72 -20.14
C GLY A 305 -9.97 -3.46 -18.83
N GLU A 306 -8.72 -3.50 -18.34
CA GLU A 306 -8.35 -4.30 -17.16
C GLU A 306 -9.21 -3.94 -15.92
N LYS A 307 -9.62 -2.67 -15.80
CA LYS A 307 -10.48 -2.18 -14.69
C LYS A 307 -11.94 -2.63 -14.83
N PHE A 308 -12.53 -2.53 -16.02
CA PHE A 308 -13.88 -3.03 -16.31
C PHE A 308 -13.98 -4.53 -16.03
N PHE A 309 -12.93 -5.25 -16.41
CA PHE A 309 -12.84 -6.68 -16.21
C PHE A 309 -12.81 -7.06 -14.72
N GLN A 310 -12.13 -6.29 -13.87
CA GLN A 310 -12.09 -6.55 -12.43
C GLN A 310 -13.46 -6.41 -11.75
N CYS A 311 -14.26 -5.42 -12.15
CA CYS A 311 -15.63 -5.26 -11.69
C CYS A 311 -16.52 -6.43 -12.19
N PHE A 312 -16.39 -6.78 -13.47
CA PHE A 312 -17.14 -7.86 -14.10
C PHE A 312 -16.84 -9.23 -13.47
N THR A 313 -15.56 -9.54 -13.21
CA THR A 313 -15.15 -10.80 -12.56
C THR A 313 -15.66 -10.92 -11.14
N ALA A 314 -15.61 -9.84 -10.35
CA ALA A 314 -16.16 -9.86 -9.00
C ALA A 314 -17.68 -10.10 -9.02
N THR A 315 -18.38 -9.48 -9.98
CA THR A 315 -19.83 -9.64 -10.14
C THR A 315 -20.20 -11.06 -10.55
N ILE A 316 -19.48 -11.66 -11.51
CA ILE A 316 -19.68 -13.07 -11.89
C ILE A 316 -19.31 -13.99 -10.72
N ALA A 317 -18.20 -13.75 -10.03
CA ALA A 317 -17.80 -14.56 -8.88
C ALA A 317 -18.87 -14.53 -7.77
N ALA A 318 -19.48 -13.37 -7.51
CA ALA A 318 -20.62 -13.27 -6.61
C ALA A 318 -21.85 -14.02 -7.11
N ALA A 319 -22.16 -13.95 -8.41
CA ALA A 319 -23.26 -14.71 -8.99
C ALA A 319 -23.06 -16.22 -8.86
N VAL A 320 -21.87 -16.71 -9.23
CA VAL A 320 -21.45 -18.10 -9.05
C VAL A 320 -21.55 -18.49 -7.58
N PHE A 321 -21.05 -17.65 -6.67
CA PHE A 321 -21.13 -17.89 -5.24
C PHE A 321 -22.58 -18.08 -4.77
N PHE A 322 -23.48 -17.14 -5.06
CA PHE A 322 -24.87 -17.21 -4.59
C PHE A 322 -25.65 -18.36 -5.23
N VAL A 323 -25.45 -18.64 -6.52
CA VAL A 323 -26.09 -19.77 -7.21
C VAL A 323 -25.65 -21.10 -6.61
N LEU A 324 -24.35 -21.29 -6.41
CA LEU A 324 -23.82 -22.49 -5.78
C LEU A 324 -24.20 -22.59 -4.31
N LEU A 325 -24.23 -21.46 -3.59
CA LEU A 325 -24.66 -21.42 -2.20
C LEU A 325 -26.12 -21.85 -2.06
N SER A 326 -26.98 -21.56 -3.05
CA SER A 326 -28.37 -22.03 -3.06
C SER A 326 -28.48 -23.50 -3.50
N ALA A 327 -27.76 -23.89 -4.56
CA ALA A 327 -27.87 -25.23 -5.15
C ALA A 327 -27.20 -26.33 -4.31
N LEU A 328 -26.13 -26.00 -3.57
CA LEU A 328 -25.29 -26.99 -2.90
C LEU A 328 -25.59 -27.18 -1.40
N GLN A 329 -26.61 -26.51 -0.85
CA GLN A 329 -26.97 -26.61 0.58
C GLN A 329 -27.24 -28.05 1.01
N VAL A 330 -28.12 -28.73 0.26
CA VAL A 330 -28.51 -30.13 0.50
C VAL A 330 -27.33 -31.09 0.27
N PRO A 331 -26.67 -31.11 -0.90
CA PRO A 331 -25.61 -32.09 -1.16
C PRO A 331 -24.35 -31.90 -0.30
N LEU A 332 -24.08 -30.69 0.18
CA LEU A 332 -22.90 -30.39 1.01
C LEU A 332 -23.22 -30.18 2.49
N ALA A 333 -24.45 -30.50 2.92
CA ALA A 333 -24.87 -30.52 4.32
C ALA A 333 -24.57 -29.21 5.08
N PHE A 334 -24.93 -28.07 4.49
CA PHE A 334 -24.92 -26.75 5.16
C PHE A 334 -26.23 -26.00 4.90
N THR A 335 -26.56 -25.03 5.74
CA THR A 335 -27.73 -24.15 5.54
C THR A 335 -27.28 -22.75 5.13
N ALA A 336 -28.04 -22.13 4.22
CA ALA A 336 -27.92 -20.70 3.96
C ALA A 336 -29.29 -20.10 3.66
N GLU A 337 -29.63 -19.02 4.34
CA GLU A 337 -30.84 -18.27 4.05
C GLU A 337 -30.56 -17.40 2.83
N VAL A 338 -31.00 -17.86 1.66
CA VAL A 338 -30.78 -17.14 0.40
C VAL A 338 -32.04 -17.27 -0.44
N SER A 339 -32.81 -16.17 -0.55
CA SER A 339 -33.93 -16.06 -1.47
C SER A 339 -33.46 -15.55 -2.85
N PRO A 340 -34.21 -15.80 -3.94
CA PRO A 340 -33.87 -15.26 -5.26
C PRO A 340 -33.66 -13.75 -5.26
N ILE A 341 -34.44 -13.01 -4.46
CA ILE A 341 -34.31 -11.56 -4.29
C ILE A 341 -32.97 -11.21 -3.66
N THR A 342 -32.58 -11.89 -2.58
CA THR A 342 -31.28 -11.64 -1.92
C THR A 342 -30.10 -11.98 -2.81
N MET A 343 -30.21 -12.99 -3.68
CA MET A 343 -29.18 -13.29 -4.69
C MET A 343 -29.01 -12.13 -5.66
N VAL A 344 -30.10 -11.65 -6.25
CA VAL A 344 -30.07 -10.54 -7.22
C VAL A 344 -29.52 -9.28 -6.57
N LEU A 345 -29.98 -8.95 -5.36
CA LEU A 345 -29.49 -7.79 -4.60
C LEU A 345 -28.01 -7.95 -4.24
N GLY A 346 -27.54 -9.13 -3.86
CA GLY A 346 -26.13 -9.41 -3.60
C GLY A 346 -25.24 -9.24 -4.83
N ILE A 347 -25.67 -9.76 -5.98
CA ILE A 347 -24.95 -9.61 -7.25
C ILE A 347 -24.88 -8.14 -7.65
N PHE A 348 -26.03 -7.44 -7.63
CA PHE A 348 -26.10 -6.02 -7.99
C PHE A 348 -25.28 -5.15 -7.03
N SER A 349 -25.32 -5.44 -5.73
CA SER A 349 -24.50 -4.74 -4.74
C SER A 349 -23.01 -4.98 -4.94
N THR A 350 -22.61 -6.17 -5.37
CA THR A 350 -21.20 -6.45 -5.72
C THR A 350 -20.75 -5.57 -6.88
N PHE A 351 -21.58 -5.45 -7.92
CA PHE A 351 -21.32 -4.54 -9.03
C PHE A 351 -21.20 -3.08 -8.56
N LEU A 352 -22.18 -2.58 -7.79
CA LEU A 352 -22.17 -1.20 -7.28
C LEU A 352 -20.96 -0.91 -6.39
N LEU A 353 -20.59 -1.83 -5.49
CA LEU A 353 -19.46 -1.65 -4.59
C LEU A 353 -18.11 -1.73 -5.32
N THR A 354 -18.02 -2.46 -6.43
CA THR A 354 -16.79 -2.55 -7.25
C THR A 354 -16.73 -1.52 -8.37
N LEU A 355 -17.84 -0.86 -8.69
CA LEU A 355 -17.92 0.20 -9.70
C LEU A 355 -16.90 1.34 -9.50
N PRO A 356 -16.61 1.82 -8.26
CA PRO A 356 -15.61 2.87 -8.07
C PRO A 356 -14.22 2.49 -8.58
N VAL A 357 -13.87 1.21 -8.71
CA VAL A 357 -12.60 0.75 -9.32
C VAL A 357 -12.44 1.24 -10.76
N LEU A 358 -13.56 1.45 -11.47
CA LEU A 358 -13.55 1.99 -12.83
C LEU A 358 -13.09 3.45 -12.87
N PHE A 359 -13.35 4.19 -11.79
CA PHE A 359 -13.12 5.64 -11.71
C PHE A 359 -11.93 6.02 -10.81
N ILE A 360 -11.51 5.13 -9.90
CA ILE A 360 -10.39 5.33 -8.98
C ILE A 360 -9.14 4.69 -9.55
N ASP A 361 -8.09 5.47 -9.79
CA ASP A 361 -6.74 4.99 -10.07
C ASP A 361 -6.15 4.27 -8.85
N THR A 362 -6.49 3.00 -8.68
CA THR A 362 -6.08 2.17 -7.53
C THR A 362 -4.63 1.68 -7.60
N THR A 363 -3.94 1.90 -8.72
CA THR A 363 -2.51 1.63 -8.91
C THR A 363 -1.70 2.93 -8.82
N PRO A 364 -0.77 3.06 -7.85
CA PRO A 364 0.29 4.06 -7.91
C PRO A 364 1.37 3.57 -8.87
N LYS A 365 0.98 3.35 -10.12
CA LYS A 365 1.87 3.45 -11.25
C LYS A 365 1.17 4.46 -12.11
N GLN A 366 1.68 5.69 -12.12
CA GLN A 366 1.54 6.51 -13.31
C GLN A 366 2.04 5.63 -14.44
N THR A 367 1.14 4.90 -15.10
CA THR A 367 1.41 4.35 -16.42
C THR A 367 1.56 5.60 -17.27
N MET A 368 2.79 6.12 -17.30
CA MET A 368 3.14 7.30 -18.07
C MET A 368 2.71 6.97 -19.48
N SER A 369 1.86 7.81 -20.06
CA SER A 369 1.43 7.55 -21.43
C SER A 369 2.65 7.66 -22.35
N PHE A 370 2.67 6.92 -23.46
CA PHE A 370 3.65 7.11 -24.52
C PHE A 370 3.79 8.59 -24.94
N SER A 371 2.70 9.35 -24.84
CA SER A 371 2.69 10.79 -25.13
C SER A 371 3.51 11.61 -24.13
N GLU A 372 3.51 11.25 -22.84
CA GLU A 372 4.27 11.92 -21.79
C GLU A 372 5.76 11.59 -21.90
N VAL A 373 6.11 10.32 -22.14
CA VAL A 373 7.50 9.92 -22.37
C VAL A 373 8.05 10.60 -23.62
N LYS A 374 7.26 10.64 -24.72
CA LYS A 374 7.64 11.37 -25.94
C LYS A 374 7.88 12.85 -25.67
N LYS A 375 6.95 13.53 -24.99
CA LYS A 375 7.09 14.95 -24.65
C LYS A 375 8.33 15.22 -23.81
N LYS A 376 8.61 14.38 -22.81
CA LYS A 376 9.78 14.55 -21.94
C LYS A 376 11.09 14.29 -22.67
N ALA A 377 11.13 13.26 -23.52
CA ALA A 377 12.30 12.97 -24.36
C ALA A 377 12.56 14.10 -25.37
N GLN A 378 11.50 14.68 -25.97
CA GLN A 378 11.61 15.84 -26.85
C GLN A 378 12.15 17.07 -26.09
N ALA A 379 11.59 17.37 -24.91
CA ALA A 379 12.05 18.48 -24.08
C ALA A 379 13.52 18.32 -23.65
N LEU A 380 13.95 17.09 -23.32
CA LEU A 380 15.34 16.80 -23.00
C LEU A 380 16.25 16.98 -24.21
N LYS A 381 15.81 16.57 -25.41
CA LYS A 381 16.54 16.79 -26.66
C LYS A 381 16.72 18.30 -26.95
N ASP A 382 15.68 19.10 -26.76
CA ASP A 382 15.76 20.55 -26.95
C ASP A 382 16.76 21.19 -25.97
N LYS A 383 16.76 20.76 -24.70
CA LYS A 383 17.76 21.21 -23.71
C LYS A 383 19.19 20.80 -24.09
N LEU A 384 19.39 19.60 -24.66
CA LEU A 384 20.70 19.13 -25.11
C LEU A 384 21.22 19.95 -26.28
N TRP A 385 20.36 20.37 -27.20
CA TRP A 385 20.71 21.29 -28.30
C TRP A 385 21.23 22.64 -27.79
N ILE A 386 20.58 23.18 -26.76
CA ILE A 386 21.04 24.43 -26.11
C ILE A 386 22.44 24.23 -25.52
N LEU A 387 22.67 23.13 -24.80
CA LEU A 387 23.96 22.81 -24.20
C LEU A 387 25.06 22.59 -25.25
N GLU A 388 24.73 21.94 -26.38
CA GLU A 388 25.64 21.75 -27.51
C GLU A 388 26.06 23.11 -28.12
N GLY A 389 25.11 24.03 -28.29
CA GLY A 389 25.41 25.41 -28.72
C GLY A 389 26.32 26.15 -27.74
N GLN A 390 26.11 25.97 -26.44
CA GLN A 390 26.98 26.56 -25.41
C GLN A 390 28.40 25.98 -25.45
N LEU A 391 28.54 24.67 -25.61
CA LEU A 391 29.85 24.02 -25.73
C LEU A 391 30.62 24.48 -26.98
N TYR A 392 29.92 24.60 -28.12
CA TYR A 392 30.50 25.13 -29.35
C TYR A 392 30.98 26.57 -29.17
N ASN A 393 30.14 27.42 -28.56
CA ASN A 393 30.48 28.80 -28.24
C ASN A 393 31.75 28.88 -27.37
N VAL A 394 31.88 28.06 -26.33
CA VAL A 394 33.08 28.00 -25.50
C VAL A 394 34.33 27.60 -26.30
N LYS A 395 34.21 26.56 -27.13
CA LYS A 395 35.32 26.00 -27.92
C LYS A 395 35.87 26.97 -28.96
N GLU A 396 35.01 27.77 -29.58
CA GLU A 396 35.41 28.75 -30.60
C GLU A 396 35.99 30.02 -29.97
N ASN A 397 35.53 30.38 -28.78
CA ASN A 397 35.82 31.69 -28.19
C ASN A 397 36.84 31.68 -27.05
N THR A 398 37.20 30.50 -26.54
CA THR A 398 38.15 30.36 -25.44
C THR A 398 39.12 29.21 -25.73
N PRO A 399 40.36 29.27 -25.24
CA PRO A 399 41.34 28.18 -25.39
C PRO A 399 41.08 27.02 -24.42
N VAL A 400 39.89 26.92 -23.82
CA VAL A 400 39.54 25.93 -22.82
C VAL A 400 39.23 24.59 -23.47
N ILE A 401 39.82 23.51 -22.95
CA ILE A 401 39.57 22.15 -23.43
C ILE A 401 38.25 21.64 -22.83
N VAL A 402 37.23 21.47 -23.66
CA VAL A 402 35.87 21.01 -23.26
C VAL A 402 35.56 19.57 -23.69
N SER A 403 36.57 18.76 -23.99
CA SER A 403 36.41 17.40 -24.52
C SER A 403 35.66 16.44 -23.58
N SER A 404 35.82 16.58 -22.26
CA SER A 404 35.08 15.77 -21.26
C SER A 404 33.57 16.09 -21.26
N PRO A 405 33.14 17.35 -21.06
CA PRO A 405 31.74 17.74 -21.21
C PRO A 405 31.13 17.38 -22.57
N GLU A 406 31.88 17.59 -23.66
CA GLU A 406 31.47 17.26 -25.03
C GLU A 406 31.19 15.75 -25.18
N GLY A 407 32.11 14.89 -24.74
CA GLY A 407 31.93 13.44 -24.80
C GLY A 407 30.73 12.94 -23.99
N LYS A 408 30.52 13.47 -22.77
CA LYS A 408 29.36 13.09 -21.93
C LYS A 408 28.04 13.53 -22.55
N MET A 409 27.99 14.74 -23.11
CA MET A 409 26.82 15.28 -23.78
C MET A 409 26.43 14.43 -25.00
N LEU A 410 27.41 14.00 -25.81
CA LEU A 410 27.18 13.12 -26.96
C LEU A 410 26.55 11.78 -26.56
N ILE A 411 27.07 11.15 -25.49
CA ILE A 411 26.51 9.88 -24.97
C ILE A 411 25.05 10.05 -24.53
N ILE A 412 24.74 11.15 -23.84
CA ILE A 412 23.36 11.45 -23.41
C ILE A 412 22.46 11.67 -24.63
N ARG A 413 22.92 12.45 -25.62
CA ARG A 413 22.18 12.73 -26.85
C ARG A 413 21.86 11.45 -27.62
N ASP A 414 22.86 10.60 -27.85
CA ASP A 414 22.68 9.35 -28.59
C ASP A 414 21.66 8.44 -27.87
N SER A 415 21.70 8.40 -26.54
CA SER A 415 20.73 7.64 -25.74
C SER A 415 19.30 8.19 -25.84
N VAL A 416 19.14 9.52 -25.83
CA VAL A 416 17.83 10.18 -26.01
C VAL A 416 17.30 9.97 -27.43
N ASP A 417 18.15 10.07 -28.45
CA ASP A 417 17.78 9.87 -29.85
C ASP A 417 17.40 8.42 -30.14
N GLU A 418 18.14 7.45 -29.60
CA GLU A 418 17.77 6.03 -29.67
C GLU A 418 16.41 5.78 -29.02
N MET A 419 16.17 6.38 -27.84
CA MET A 419 14.91 6.25 -27.13
C MET A 419 13.74 6.87 -27.89
N LEU A 420 13.92 8.08 -28.46
CA LEU A 420 12.93 8.74 -29.30
C LEU A 420 12.60 7.92 -30.55
N LYS A 421 13.61 7.35 -31.22
CA LYS A 421 13.42 6.51 -32.40
C LYS A 421 12.57 5.28 -32.08
N LYS A 422 12.89 4.58 -30.98
CA LYS A 422 12.13 3.41 -30.51
C LYS A 422 10.71 3.77 -30.04
N ILE A 423 10.51 4.94 -29.42
CA ILE A 423 9.17 5.46 -29.05
C ILE A 423 8.33 5.71 -30.31
N LEU A 424 8.92 6.31 -31.36
CA LEU A 424 8.23 6.59 -32.63
C LEU A 424 7.84 5.31 -33.37
N MET A 425 8.67 4.26 -33.28
CA MET A 425 8.41 2.94 -33.86
C MET A 425 7.40 2.11 -33.04
N ARG A 426 6.96 2.58 -31.85
CA ARG A 426 6.14 1.83 -30.88
C ARG A 426 6.77 0.49 -30.47
N ASP A 427 8.09 0.41 -30.44
CA ASP A 427 8.83 -0.82 -30.11
C ASP A 427 8.89 -1.15 -28.61
N TYR A 428 8.27 -0.33 -27.75
CA TYR A 428 8.23 -0.58 -26.31
C TYR A 428 6.91 -1.20 -25.90
N ASP A 429 6.97 -2.22 -25.05
CA ASP A 429 5.79 -2.71 -24.35
C ASP A 429 5.36 -1.71 -23.28
N GLN A 430 4.05 -1.65 -23.01
CA GLN A 430 3.49 -0.73 -22.00
C GLN A 430 4.07 -0.94 -20.58
N SER A 431 4.66 -2.12 -20.32
CA SER A 431 5.35 -2.42 -19.08
C SER A 431 6.75 -1.78 -18.95
N GLU A 432 7.36 -1.39 -20.07
CA GLU A 432 8.71 -0.81 -20.14
C GLU A 432 8.68 0.73 -20.12
N VAL A 433 7.53 1.34 -20.42
CA VAL A 433 7.35 2.79 -20.54
C VAL A 433 7.73 3.52 -19.24
N ASP A 434 7.34 2.98 -18.08
CA ASP A 434 7.70 3.54 -16.77
C ASP A 434 9.20 3.46 -16.49
N GLN A 435 9.87 2.41 -16.98
CA GLN A 435 11.31 2.28 -16.86
C GLN A 435 12.01 3.32 -17.73
N LYS A 436 11.54 3.51 -18.97
CA LYS A 436 12.09 4.52 -19.89
C LYS A 436 11.91 5.94 -19.38
N PHE A 437 10.80 6.25 -18.72
CA PHE A 437 10.63 7.54 -18.07
C PHE A 437 11.66 7.79 -16.96
N ARG A 438 11.95 6.79 -16.11
CA ARG A 438 12.99 6.89 -15.09
C ARG A 438 14.39 7.00 -15.68
N GLU A 439 14.65 6.31 -16.79
CA GLU A 439 15.89 6.45 -17.55
C GLU A 439 16.05 7.90 -18.08
N LEU A 440 14.98 8.52 -18.60
CA LEU A 440 15.00 9.94 -19.01
C LEU A 440 15.26 10.90 -17.85
N GLU A 441 14.70 10.63 -16.66
CA GLU A 441 15.00 11.44 -15.47
C GLU A 441 16.46 11.36 -15.06
N LYS A 442 17.04 10.16 -15.16
CA LYS A 442 18.46 9.97 -14.91
C LYS A 442 19.29 10.76 -15.94
N LEU A 443 18.93 10.70 -17.22
CA LEU A 443 19.62 11.43 -18.28
C LEU A 443 19.51 12.96 -18.14
N ASP A 444 18.36 13.50 -17.72
CA ASP A 444 18.22 14.95 -17.46
C ASP A 444 19.11 15.38 -16.27
N LYS A 445 19.24 14.53 -15.24
CA LYS A 445 20.16 14.77 -14.13
C LYS A 445 21.63 14.66 -14.56
N ASP A 446 21.96 13.70 -15.42
CA ASP A 446 23.31 13.57 -15.97
C ASP A 446 23.67 14.80 -16.82
N ARG A 447 22.70 15.35 -17.58
CA ARG A 447 22.85 16.62 -18.31
C ARG A 447 23.10 17.80 -17.38
N GLU A 448 22.36 17.93 -16.28
CA GLU A 448 22.63 18.94 -15.24
C GLU A 448 24.06 18.81 -14.69
N GLY A 449 24.55 17.58 -14.53
CA GLY A 449 25.94 17.31 -14.16
C GLY A 449 26.97 17.82 -15.19
N VAL A 450 26.70 17.65 -16.49
CA VAL A 450 27.57 18.17 -17.56
C VAL A 450 27.60 19.70 -17.57
N ASP A 451 26.45 20.34 -17.40
CA ASP A 451 26.32 21.80 -17.32
C ASP A 451 27.09 22.37 -16.11
N ALA A 452 26.97 21.73 -14.94
CA ALA A 452 27.75 22.09 -13.76
C ALA A 452 29.27 21.89 -13.96
N GLU A 453 29.68 20.81 -14.64
CA GLU A 453 31.09 20.56 -14.97
C GLU A 453 31.65 21.63 -15.90
N LEU A 454 30.90 22.00 -16.96
CA LEU A 454 31.30 23.06 -17.89
C LEU A 454 31.47 24.41 -17.17
N ASN A 455 30.48 24.78 -16.35
CA ASN A 455 30.55 26.02 -15.56
C ASN A 455 31.75 26.02 -14.61
N ARG A 456 32.07 24.89 -13.98
CA ARG A 456 33.24 24.76 -13.11
C ARG A 456 34.54 24.96 -13.90
N ILE A 457 34.71 24.28 -15.03
CA ILE A 457 35.91 24.40 -15.88
C ILE A 457 36.13 25.86 -16.30
N LEU A 458 35.07 26.54 -16.76
CA LEU A 458 35.15 27.94 -17.14
C LEU A 458 35.48 28.87 -15.96
N SER A 459 34.93 28.58 -14.78
CA SER A 459 35.20 29.36 -13.57
C SER A 459 36.64 29.24 -13.12
N GLU A 460 37.17 28.01 -13.12
CA GLU A 460 38.58 27.72 -12.79
C GLU A 460 39.51 28.39 -13.80
N TYR A 461 39.19 28.34 -15.09
CA TYR A 461 39.99 28.98 -16.13
C TYR A 461 39.98 30.51 -16.03
N GLN A 462 38.82 31.12 -15.79
CA GLN A 462 38.72 32.57 -15.59
C GLN A 462 39.58 33.01 -14.40
N LEU A 463 39.49 32.31 -13.26
CA LEU A 463 40.29 32.60 -12.07
C LEU A 463 41.79 32.52 -12.40
N LEU A 464 42.21 31.42 -13.04
CA LEU A 464 43.60 31.20 -13.44
C LEU A 464 44.09 32.34 -14.35
N ALA A 465 43.34 32.66 -15.40
CA ALA A 465 43.72 33.70 -16.36
C ALA A 465 43.85 35.08 -15.71
N THR A 466 42.91 35.46 -14.83
CA THR A 466 42.95 36.73 -14.11
C THR A 466 44.13 36.80 -13.13
N CYS A 467 44.41 35.71 -12.39
CA CYS A 467 45.55 35.64 -11.47
C CYS A 467 46.89 35.72 -12.21
N GLU A 468 47.05 34.96 -13.31
CA GLU A 468 48.25 35.01 -14.15
C GLU A 468 48.47 36.41 -14.72
N PHE A 469 47.44 37.04 -15.28
CA PHE A 469 47.53 38.40 -15.79
C PHE A 469 48.02 39.39 -14.70
N SER A 470 47.40 39.36 -13.52
CA SER A 470 47.79 40.23 -12.41
C SER A 470 49.24 39.99 -11.95
N SER A 471 49.67 38.72 -11.89
CA SER A 471 51.04 38.35 -11.55
C SER A 471 52.05 38.89 -12.56
N TRP A 472 51.76 38.75 -13.86
CA TRP A 472 52.62 39.26 -14.92
C TRP A 472 52.70 40.79 -14.93
N VAL A 473 51.58 41.49 -14.75
CA VAL A 473 51.58 42.96 -14.59
C VAL A 473 52.46 43.39 -13.42
N GLY A 474 52.39 42.68 -12.28
CA GLY A 474 53.25 42.94 -11.12
C GLY A 474 54.74 42.79 -11.46
N LYS A 475 55.12 41.64 -12.04
CA LYS A 475 56.51 41.35 -12.43
C LYS A 475 57.06 42.36 -13.45
N ILE A 476 56.26 42.80 -14.42
CA ILE A 476 56.68 43.77 -15.45
C ILE A 476 56.86 45.17 -14.83
N LYS A 477 56.03 45.55 -13.85
CA LYS A 477 56.22 46.81 -13.13
C LYS A 477 57.49 46.79 -12.27
N GLU A 478 57.81 45.65 -11.66
CA GLU A 478 59.04 45.48 -10.86
C GLU A 478 60.32 45.62 -11.70
N THR A 479 60.28 45.28 -12.99
CA THR A 479 61.42 45.51 -13.90
C THR A 479 61.57 46.95 -14.37
N GLY A 480 60.69 47.87 -13.91
CA GLY A 480 60.75 49.29 -14.23
C GLY A 480 59.99 49.70 -15.50
N ILE A 481 59.25 48.77 -16.14
CA ILE A 481 58.43 49.06 -17.32
C ILE A 481 57.08 49.63 -16.87
N ASN A 482 56.72 50.81 -17.39
CA ASN A 482 55.47 51.47 -17.06
C ASN A 482 54.30 50.86 -17.86
N VAL A 483 53.61 49.88 -17.27
CA VAL A 483 52.45 49.22 -17.85
C VAL A 483 51.23 50.14 -17.82
N LYS A 484 50.63 50.39 -18.99
CA LYS A 484 49.40 51.21 -19.13
C LYS A 484 48.14 50.36 -19.15
N THR A 485 48.24 49.09 -19.53
CA THR A 485 47.09 48.18 -19.59
C THR A 485 46.52 47.91 -18.18
N THR A 486 45.24 48.20 -17.98
CA THR A 486 44.48 47.86 -16.77
C THR A 486 43.37 46.87 -17.10
N LEU A 487 43.09 45.95 -16.17
CA LEU A 487 42.01 44.99 -16.31
C LEU A 487 40.74 45.58 -15.68
N ASN A 488 39.68 45.77 -16.48
CA ASN A 488 38.45 46.41 -16.02
C ASN A 488 37.43 45.42 -15.40
N ALA A 489 37.74 44.13 -15.35
CA ALA A 489 36.81 43.09 -14.92
C ALA A 489 37.30 42.38 -13.65
N ASP A 490 36.74 42.75 -12.49
CA ASP A 490 36.92 42.00 -11.26
C ASP A 490 36.28 40.61 -11.37
N PHE A 491 36.93 39.60 -10.77
CA PHE A 491 36.38 38.25 -10.74
C PHE A 491 35.07 38.21 -9.96
N GLN A 492 33.99 37.77 -10.61
CA GLN A 492 32.70 37.52 -9.98
C GLN A 492 32.43 36.01 -9.93
N LYS A 493 32.06 35.53 -8.74
CA LYS A 493 31.83 34.10 -8.47
C LYS A 493 30.65 33.54 -9.27
N GLU A 494 29.57 34.31 -9.38
CA GLU A 494 28.35 33.94 -10.09
C GLU A 494 28.18 34.82 -11.34
N LEU A 495 28.53 34.26 -12.49
CA LEU A 495 28.32 34.86 -13.81
C LEU A 495 27.58 33.86 -14.70
N PRO A 496 26.55 34.31 -15.45
CA PRO A 496 26.00 33.56 -16.58
C PRO A 496 27.10 33.13 -17.54
N LEU A 497 26.94 31.96 -18.18
CA LEU A 497 27.97 31.33 -19.02
C LEU A 497 28.48 32.27 -20.13
N GLU A 498 27.59 33.01 -20.79
CA GLU A 498 27.96 33.98 -21.84
C GLU A 498 28.82 35.13 -21.33
N GLN A 499 28.45 35.70 -20.17
CA GLN A 499 29.23 36.76 -19.54
C GLN A 499 30.59 36.25 -19.05
N ARG A 500 30.66 34.98 -18.64
CA ARG A 500 31.91 34.33 -18.24
C ARG A 500 32.85 34.15 -19.43
N ILE A 501 32.33 33.75 -20.59
CA ILE A 501 33.10 33.67 -21.85
C ILE A 501 33.65 35.06 -22.20
N GLU A 502 32.82 36.10 -22.12
CA GLU A 502 33.24 37.47 -22.43
C GLU A 502 34.31 37.97 -21.45
N ALA A 503 34.16 37.70 -20.16
CA ALA A 503 35.18 38.03 -19.16
C ALA A 503 36.52 37.35 -19.45
N ILE A 504 36.49 36.06 -19.84
CA ILE A 504 37.71 35.34 -20.26
C ILE A 504 38.34 36.00 -21.49
N LYS A 505 37.55 36.38 -22.50
CA LYS A 505 38.05 37.10 -23.68
C LYS A 505 38.70 38.42 -23.33
N GLN A 506 38.10 39.20 -22.44
CA GLN A 506 38.64 40.49 -22.00
C GLN A 506 40.00 40.33 -21.32
N VAL A 507 40.13 39.32 -20.44
CA VAL A 507 41.42 38.99 -19.80
C VAL A 507 42.47 38.60 -20.85
N LEU A 508 42.12 37.73 -21.79
CA LEU A 508 43.04 37.29 -22.85
C LEU A 508 43.46 38.43 -23.78
N ASN A 509 42.53 39.32 -24.16
CA ASN A 509 42.82 40.48 -24.99
C ASN A 509 43.69 41.50 -24.24
N SER A 510 43.42 41.73 -22.94
CA SER A 510 44.28 42.57 -22.09
C SER A 510 45.69 41.99 -21.99
N GLY A 511 45.81 40.66 -21.85
CA GLY A 511 47.10 39.96 -21.87
C GLY A 511 47.86 40.18 -23.19
N ARG A 512 47.18 40.09 -24.33
CA ARG A 512 47.81 40.37 -25.65
C ARG A 512 48.29 41.82 -25.76
N THR A 513 47.52 42.78 -25.25
CA THR A 513 47.92 44.20 -25.24
C THR A 513 49.14 44.42 -24.34
N LEU A 514 49.14 43.81 -23.16
CA LEU A 514 50.29 43.82 -22.24
C LEU A 514 51.55 43.26 -22.91
N THR A 515 51.45 42.14 -23.63
CA THR A 515 52.59 41.57 -24.37
C THR A 515 53.10 42.54 -25.43
N ARG A 516 52.23 43.25 -26.16
CA ARG A 516 52.66 44.26 -27.13
C ARG A 516 53.38 45.44 -26.46
N GLU A 517 52.87 45.94 -25.33
CA GLU A 517 53.55 47.00 -24.56
C GLU A 517 54.97 46.58 -24.15
N VAL A 518 55.16 45.30 -23.76
CA VAL A 518 56.48 44.77 -23.40
C VAL A 518 57.38 44.64 -24.64
N ILE A 519 56.85 44.13 -25.75
CA ILE A 519 57.60 43.99 -27.01
C ILE A 519 58.06 45.38 -27.49
N ASP A 520 57.17 46.38 -27.51
CA ASP A 520 57.51 47.74 -27.98
C ASP A 520 58.66 48.38 -27.17
N VAL A 521 58.83 47.99 -25.91
CA VAL A 521 59.94 48.44 -25.06
C VAL A 521 61.18 47.57 -25.22
N ALA A 522 61.03 46.26 -25.41
CA ALA A 522 62.14 45.32 -25.46
C ALA A 522 62.81 45.23 -26.85
N ASP A 523 62.03 45.29 -27.93
CA ASP A 523 62.51 45.15 -29.32
C ASP A 523 63.59 46.18 -29.67
N PRO A 524 63.46 47.48 -29.32
CA PRO A 524 64.53 48.47 -29.57
C PRO A 524 65.81 48.25 -28.76
N ILE A 525 65.77 47.45 -27.69
CA ILE A 525 66.90 47.23 -26.76
C ILE A 525 67.64 45.92 -27.08
N TYR A 526 66.91 44.89 -27.50
CA TYR A 526 67.43 43.52 -27.63
C TYR A 526 67.18 42.86 -28.98
N GLY A 527 66.32 43.42 -29.84
CA GLY A 527 66.08 42.99 -31.22
C GLY A 527 67.05 43.67 -32.18
#